data_AF-A0A084TIS4-F1
#
_entry.id   AF-A0A084TIS4-F1
#
_cell.length_a   1.000
_cell.length_b   1.000
_cell.length_c   1.000
_cell.angle_alpha   90.00
_cell.angle_beta   90.00
_cell.angle_gamma   90.00
#
_symmetry.space_group_name_H-M   'P 1'
#
loop_
_entity.id
_entity.type
_entity.pdbx_description
1 polymer ?
#
loop_
_entity_poly.entity_id
_entity_poly.type
_entity_poly.pdbx_seq_one_letter_code
_entity_poly.pdbx_strand_id
1 'polypeptide(L)'
;MLTIARSENKGVVEYYSKTSINANVLFKDIQVDYEYRVYYHNNVFNRSNVGVYINGKLHSKSITVKKADGYELSKDEKEPFFIVNPIKYSSIRLYFSEPSDAFPTYSEQHGTFDQIVPVSKGVYQKIDNKNRTNTYHYEEGVLKRADIDGGLVKFQLISHG
;
A
#
# COMPACT_ATOMS: atom_id res chain seq x y z
N MET A 1 10.14 -9.86 6.23
CA MET A 1 10.26 -8.82 7.28
C MET A 1 9.52 -7.57 6.84
N LEU A 2 8.71 -6.99 7.72
CA LEU A 2 8.04 -5.70 7.52
C LEU A 2 8.71 -4.64 8.39
N THR A 3 8.98 -3.48 7.80
CA THR A 3 9.37 -2.26 8.50
C THR A 3 8.35 -1.19 8.15
N ILE A 4 7.79 -0.52 9.16
CA ILE A 4 6.92 0.64 8.97
C ILE A 4 7.44 1.83 9.78
N ALA A 5 7.26 3.03 9.25
CA ALA A 5 7.55 4.26 9.97
C ALA A 5 6.55 5.34 9.60
N ARG A 6 6.15 6.14 10.59
CA ARG A 6 5.38 7.36 10.40
C ARG A 6 6.19 8.53 10.96
N SER A 7 6.37 9.58 10.18
CA SER A 7 7.00 10.81 10.64
C SER A 7 6.14 12.02 10.27
N GLU A 8 6.30 13.11 11.02
CA GLU A 8 5.54 14.34 10.79
C GLU A 8 6.45 15.55 10.97
N ASN A 9 6.45 16.46 9.98
CA ASN A 9 7.26 17.67 9.98
C ASN A 9 6.51 18.79 9.25
N LYS A 10 6.24 19.91 9.93
CA LYS A 10 5.62 21.12 9.36
C LYS A 10 4.37 20.82 8.52
N GLY A 11 3.45 20.00 9.04
CA GLY A 11 2.19 19.64 8.37
C GLY A 11 2.33 18.60 7.26
N VAL A 12 3.53 18.07 7.02
CA VAL A 12 3.78 16.94 6.13
C VAL A 12 3.91 15.66 6.96
N VAL A 13 3.06 14.68 6.68
CA VAL A 13 3.13 13.34 7.25
C VAL A 13 3.69 12.38 6.21
N GLU A 14 4.77 11.68 6.53
CA GLU A 14 5.30 10.58 5.73
C GLU A 14 4.88 9.25 6.36
N TYR A 15 4.27 8.41 5.54
CA TYR A 15 4.10 6.98 5.81
C TYR A 15 5.12 6.22 4.96
N TYR A 16 5.92 5.39 5.62
CA TYR A 16 6.90 4.53 5.01
C TYR A 16 6.59 3.08 5.34
N SER A 17 6.69 2.20 4.33
CA SER A 17 6.73 0.76 4.57
C SER A 17 7.72 0.08 3.64
N LYS A 18 8.47 -0.87 4.17
CA LYS A 18 9.28 -1.81 3.40
C LYS A 18 8.98 -3.24 3.82
N THR A 19 8.64 -4.07 2.85
CA THR A 19 8.42 -5.51 3.06
C THR A 19 9.42 -6.29 2.23
N SER A 20 10.25 -7.09 2.87
CA SER A 20 11.22 -7.99 2.23
C SER A 20 10.81 -9.44 2.44
N ILE A 21 10.67 -10.19 1.34
CA ILE A 21 10.18 -11.58 1.34
C ILE A 21 11.22 -12.43 0.63
N ASN A 22 11.70 -13.48 1.28
CA ASN A 22 12.50 -14.52 0.66
C ASN A 22 11.60 -15.71 0.39
N ALA A 23 11.47 -16.08 -0.89
CA ALA A 23 10.71 -17.23 -1.32
C ALA A 23 11.64 -18.22 -2.02
N ASN A 24 11.50 -19.51 -1.71
CA ASN A 24 12.17 -20.56 -2.46
C ASN A 24 11.22 -21.06 -3.56
N VAL A 25 11.59 -20.84 -4.82
CA VAL A 25 10.82 -21.27 -5.99
C VAL A 25 11.70 -22.19 -6.82
N LEU A 26 11.33 -23.47 -6.89
CA LEU A 26 12.02 -24.48 -7.70
C LEU A 26 13.56 -24.42 -7.53
N PHE A 27 14.02 -24.51 -6.28
CA PHE A 27 15.44 -24.50 -5.90
C PHE A 27 16.18 -23.18 -6.15
N LYS A 28 15.47 -22.08 -6.43
CA LYS A 28 16.04 -20.74 -6.50
C LYS A 28 15.45 -19.87 -5.39
N ASP A 29 16.33 -19.19 -4.66
CA ASP A 29 15.91 -18.15 -3.73
C ASP A 29 15.60 -16.88 -4.52
N ILE A 30 14.39 -16.37 -4.30
CA ILE A 30 13.91 -15.12 -4.87
C ILE A 30 13.62 -14.18 -3.71
N GLN A 31 14.24 -13.01 -3.74
CA GLN A 31 13.91 -11.92 -2.85
C GLN A 31 12.94 -10.98 -3.57
N VAL A 32 11.79 -10.73 -2.95
CA VAL A 32 10.83 -9.72 -3.41
C VAL A 32 10.74 -8.64 -2.36
N ASP A 33 11.04 -7.41 -2.77
CA ASP A 33 10.94 -6.23 -1.91
C ASP A 33 9.84 -5.30 -2.41
N TYR A 34 9.00 -4.84 -1.48
CA TYR A 34 7.99 -3.82 -1.70
C TYR A 34 8.36 -2.61 -0.86
N GLU A 35 8.62 -1.47 -1.49
CA GLU A 35 8.96 -0.23 -0.80
C GLU A 35 7.95 0.87 -1.15
N TYR A 36 7.35 1.47 -0.13
CA TYR A 36 6.36 2.53 -0.25
C TYR A 36 6.80 3.74 0.55
N ARG A 37 6.67 4.92 -0.07
CA ARG A 37 6.72 6.23 0.59
C ARG A 37 5.51 7.03 0.18
N VAL A 38 4.71 7.48 1.15
CA VAL A 38 3.47 8.21 0.91
C VAL A 38 3.44 9.45 1.79
N TYR A 39 3.20 10.60 1.16
CA TYR A 39 3.20 11.90 1.78
C TYR A 39 1.80 12.49 1.79
N TYR A 40 1.39 12.96 2.95
CA TYR A 40 0.21 13.78 3.14
C TYR A 40 0.64 15.18 3.54
N HIS A 41 -0.03 16.21 3.02
CA HIS A 41 0.14 17.59 3.46
C HIS A 41 -1.21 18.08 3.99
N ASN A 42 -1.26 18.45 5.27
CA ASN A 42 -2.49 18.87 5.95
C ASN A 42 -3.65 17.87 5.75
N ASN A 43 -3.37 16.58 5.97
CA ASN A 43 -4.28 15.44 5.78
C ASN A 43 -4.77 15.20 4.34
N VAL A 44 -4.20 15.89 3.34
CA VAL A 44 -4.49 15.62 1.93
C VAL A 44 -3.36 14.81 1.31
N PHE A 45 -3.71 13.72 0.62
CA PHE A 45 -2.73 12.95 -0.14
C PHE A 45 -1.97 13.88 -1.08
N ASN A 46 -0.65 13.87 -1.02
CA ASN A 46 0.19 14.76 -1.81
C ASN A 46 1.03 13.99 -2.83
N ARG A 47 1.68 12.90 -2.40
CA ARG A 47 2.55 12.12 -3.26
C ARG A 47 2.69 10.68 -2.77
N SER A 48 2.85 9.74 -3.69
CA SER A 48 3.38 8.41 -3.40
C SER A 48 4.54 8.07 -4.33
N ASN A 49 5.45 7.22 -3.85
CA ASN A 49 6.46 6.54 -4.62
C ASN A 49 6.52 5.09 -4.14
N VAL A 50 6.21 4.16 -5.04
CA VAL A 50 6.20 2.73 -4.77
C VAL A 50 7.15 2.05 -5.73
N GLY A 51 8.06 1.24 -5.19
CA GLY A 51 8.96 0.37 -5.95
C GLY A 51 8.77 -1.08 -5.54
N VAL A 52 8.67 -1.95 -6.54
CA VAL A 52 8.72 -3.40 -6.34
C VAL A 52 10.03 -3.89 -6.96
N TYR A 53 10.80 -4.66 -6.19
CA TYR A 53 12.11 -5.16 -6.60
C TYR A 53 12.13 -6.68 -6.53
N ILE A 54 12.78 -7.31 -7.52
CA ILE A 54 13.04 -8.75 -7.54
C ILE A 54 14.54 -8.93 -7.58
N ASN A 55 15.10 -9.61 -6.59
CA ASN A 55 16.55 -9.80 -6.42
C ASN A 55 17.32 -8.47 -6.55
N GLY A 56 16.80 -7.41 -5.90
CA GLY A 56 17.36 -6.06 -5.91
C GLY A 56 17.15 -5.26 -7.21
N LYS A 57 16.60 -5.85 -8.27
CA LYS A 57 16.31 -5.15 -9.53
C LYS A 57 14.91 -4.59 -9.52
N LEU A 58 14.75 -3.33 -9.93
CA LEU A 58 13.44 -2.70 -10.06
C LEU A 58 12.59 -3.50 -11.07
N HIS A 59 11.47 -4.03 -10.60
CA HIS A 59 10.51 -4.78 -11.39
C HIS A 59 9.33 -3.91 -11.81
N SER A 60 8.82 -3.08 -10.90
CA SER A 60 7.80 -2.08 -11.21
C SER A 60 7.91 -0.85 -10.32
N LYS A 61 7.43 0.28 -10.83
CA LYS A 61 7.41 1.56 -10.14
C LYS A 61 6.12 2.30 -10.42
N SER A 62 5.55 2.87 -9.37
CA SER A 62 4.38 3.74 -9.42
C SER A 62 4.65 5.02 -8.65
N ILE A 63 4.46 6.16 -9.29
CA ILE A 63 4.54 7.49 -8.66
C ILE A 63 3.20 8.17 -8.87
N THR A 64 2.62 8.71 -7.79
CA THR A 64 1.44 9.57 -7.88
C THR A 64 1.78 10.93 -7.29
N VAL A 65 1.44 12.02 -7.98
CA VAL A 65 1.71 13.39 -7.51
C VAL A 65 0.45 14.23 -7.64
N LYS A 66 0.10 14.94 -6.57
CA LYS A 66 -0.99 15.92 -6.59
C LYS A 66 -0.66 17.07 -7.53
N LYS A 67 -1.61 17.41 -8.39
CA LYS A 67 -1.62 18.58 -9.28
C LYS A 67 -2.76 19.52 -8.87
N ALA A 68 -2.96 20.61 -9.60
CA ALA A 68 -4.04 21.56 -9.33
C ALA A 68 -5.42 20.89 -9.35
N ASP A 69 -5.70 20.10 -10.40
CA ASP A 69 -7.04 19.58 -10.67
C ASP A 69 -7.21 18.07 -10.35
N GLY A 70 -6.26 17.47 -9.63
CA GLY A 70 -6.28 16.04 -9.37
C GLY A 70 -4.90 15.47 -9.08
N TYR A 71 -4.62 14.28 -9.61
CA TYR A 71 -3.36 13.57 -9.42
C TYR A 71 -2.85 13.00 -10.73
N GLU A 72 -1.55 13.11 -10.95
CA GLU A 72 -0.85 12.48 -12.06
C GLU A 72 -0.21 11.18 -11.56
N LEU A 73 -0.53 10.07 -12.20
CA LEU A 73 0.04 8.75 -11.96
C LEU A 73 1.00 8.41 -13.10
N SER A 74 2.25 8.11 -12.78
CA SER A 74 3.24 7.56 -13.71
C SER A 74 3.60 6.14 -13.28
N LYS A 75 3.49 5.17 -14.20
CA LYS A 75 3.73 3.76 -13.89
C LYS A 75 4.48 3.06 -15.01
N ASP A 76 5.58 2.38 -14.67
CA ASP A 76 6.34 1.49 -15.57
C ASP A 76 6.60 2.06 -16.97
N GLU A 77 7.13 3.28 -17.06
CA GLU A 77 7.45 4.01 -18.31
C GLU A 77 6.27 4.24 -19.27
N LYS A 78 5.04 4.00 -18.82
CA LYS A 78 3.83 4.29 -19.60
C LYS A 78 3.44 5.75 -19.51
N GLU A 79 2.63 6.16 -20.48
CA GLU A 79 1.98 7.47 -20.47
C GLU A 79 1.29 7.75 -19.13
N PRO A 80 1.51 8.93 -18.53
CA PRO A 80 0.87 9.29 -17.28
C PRO A 80 -0.66 9.28 -17.39
N PHE A 81 -1.32 8.83 -16.33
CA PHE A 81 -2.77 8.85 -16.20
C PHE A 81 -3.20 9.92 -15.20
N PHE A 82 -4.30 10.63 -15.49
CA PHE A 82 -4.83 11.66 -14.61
C PHE A 82 -6.03 11.16 -13.81
N ILE A 83 -5.94 11.27 -12.49
CA ILE A 83 -6.99 10.90 -11.54
C ILE A 83 -7.66 12.18 -11.04
N VAL A 84 -8.93 12.38 -11.40
CA VAL A 84 -9.72 13.54 -10.98
C VAL A 84 -10.31 13.33 -9.57
N ASN A 85 -10.57 12.07 -9.19
CA ASN A 85 -11.17 11.75 -7.91
C ASN A 85 -10.22 12.06 -6.74
N PRO A 86 -10.73 12.62 -5.63
CA PRO A 86 -9.93 12.89 -4.45
C PRO A 86 -9.45 11.60 -3.79
N ILE A 87 -8.14 11.50 -3.53
CA ILE A 87 -7.55 10.41 -2.74
C ILE A 87 -7.66 10.75 -1.25
N LYS A 88 -8.71 10.25 -0.59
CA LYS A 88 -8.97 10.47 0.86
C LYS A 88 -8.21 9.49 1.76
N TYR A 89 -8.07 8.25 1.31
CA TYR A 89 -7.43 7.17 2.04
C TYR A 89 -6.60 6.33 1.07
N SER A 90 -5.42 5.88 1.49
CA SER A 90 -4.51 5.09 0.67
C SER A 90 -4.07 3.83 1.41
N SER A 91 -3.70 2.78 0.68
CA SER A 91 -3.55 1.43 1.23
C SER A 91 -2.46 1.34 2.29
N ILE A 92 -1.41 2.17 2.23
CA ILE A 92 -0.35 2.17 3.26
C ILE A 92 -0.90 2.43 4.67
N ARG A 93 -1.99 3.19 4.80
CA ARG A 93 -2.58 3.55 6.10
C ARG A 93 -3.14 2.34 6.85
N LEU A 94 -3.45 1.24 6.14
CA LEU A 94 -3.89 -0.02 6.75
C LEU A 94 -2.81 -0.66 7.63
N TYR A 95 -1.55 -0.28 7.47
CA TYR A 95 -0.48 -0.72 8.38
C TYR A 95 -0.41 0.09 9.68
N PHE A 96 -1.13 1.21 9.78
CA PHE A 96 -0.99 2.16 10.90
C PHE A 96 -2.27 2.34 11.71
N SER A 97 -3.44 2.11 11.10
CA SER A 97 -4.72 2.36 11.75
C SER A 97 -5.81 1.50 11.16
N GLU A 98 -6.66 0.94 12.02
CA GLU A 98 -7.93 0.31 11.63
C GLU A 98 -8.81 1.30 10.83
N PRO A 99 -9.35 0.90 9.67
CA PRO A 99 -10.22 1.78 8.89
C PRO A 99 -11.59 1.91 9.57
N SER A 100 -12.02 3.15 9.81
CA SER A 100 -13.31 3.45 10.47
C SER A 100 -14.51 3.27 9.55
N ASP A 101 -14.31 3.27 8.23
CA ASP A 101 -15.38 3.36 7.24
C ASP A 101 -15.02 2.59 5.97
N ALA A 102 -16.05 2.07 5.29
CA ALA A 102 -15.92 1.48 3.96
C ALA A 102 -15.82 2.60 2.91
N PHE A 103 -14.60 3.01 2.59
CA PHE A 103 -14.33 3.94 1.50
C PHE A 103 -13.43 3.30 0.43
N PRO A 104 -13.55 3.75 -0.84
CA PRO A 104 -12.56 3.45 -1.85
C PRO A 104 -11.17 3.83 -1.33
N THR A 105 -10.25 2.87 -1.38
CA THR A 105 -8.89 3.04 -0.90
C THR A 105 -7.94 3.06 -2.07
N TYR A 106 -7.15 4.12 -2.17
CA TYR A 106 -6.19 4.24 -3.25
C TYR A 106 -5.05 3.22 -3.09
N SER A 107 -4.80 2.45 -4.15
CA SER A 107 -3.74 1.47 -4.27
C SER A 107 -2.51 2.13 -4.88
N GLU A 108 -1.53 2.48 -4.05
CA GLU A 108 -0.35 3.24 -4.51
C GLU A 108 0.48 2.44 -5.53
N GLN A 109 0.50 1.10 -5.41
CA GLN A 109 1.18 0.20 -6.35
C GLN A 109 0.44 0.06 -7.69
N HIS A 110 -0.89 0.15 -7.68
CA HIS A 110 -1.70 -0.12 -8.86
C HIS A 110 -2.22 1.14 -9.56
N GLY A 111 -2.35 2.24 -8.83
CA GLY A 111 -2.94 3.47 -9.33
C GLY A 111 -4.47 3.42 -9.43
N THR A 112 -5.09 2.51 -8.70
CA THR A 112 -6.53 2.21 -8.75
C THR A 112 -7.16 2.43 -7.38
N PHE A 113 -8.49 2.54 -7.35
CA PHE A 113 -9.23 2.52 -6.09
C PHE A 113 -9.74 1.10 -5.83
N ASP A 114 -9.27 0.53 -4.72
CA ASP A 114 -9.66 -0.78 -4.23
C ASP A 114 -10.84 -0.60 -3.25
N GLN A 115 -11.63 -1.66 -3.06
CA GLN A 115 -12.74 -1.66 -2.11
C GLN A 115 -12.25 -2.19 -0.76
N ILE A 116 -12.63 -1.54 0.34
CA ILE A 116 -12.47 -2.10 1.69
C ILE A 116 -13.83 -2.52 2.21
N VAL A 117 -13.95 -3.78 2.64
CA VAL A 117 -15.17 -4.32 3.25
C VAL A 117 -14.90 -4.82 4.67
N PRO A 118 -15.73 -4.46 5.67
CA PRO A 118 -15.69 -5.10 6.96
C PRO A 118 -16.22 -6.54 6.84
N VAL A 119 -15.52 -7.49 7.44
CA VAL A 119 -15.90 -8.91 7.45
C VAL A 119 -16.44 -9.30 8.82
N SER A 120 -15.76 -8.86 9.87
CA SER A 120 -16.17 -9.00 11.27
C SER A 120 -15.45 -7.93 12.11
N LYS A 121 -15.71 -7.88 13.42
CA LYS A 121 -15.05 -6.92 14.32
C LYS A 121 -13.52 -7.05 14.21
N GLY A 122 -12.84 -5.97 13.87
CA GLY A 122 -11.38 -5.97 13.69
C GLY A 122 -10.88 -6.67 12.43
N VAL A 123 -11.75 -7.08 11.49
CA VAL A 123 -11.33 -7.80 10.29
C VAL A 123 -11.88 -7.14 9.04
N TYR A 124 -10.97 -6.78 8.14
CA TYR A 124 -11.29 -6.05 6.91
C TYR A 124 -10.63 -6.71 5.71
N GLN A 125 -11.30 -6.69 4.57
CA GLN A 125 -10.76 -7.14 3.30
C GLN A 125 -10.59 -5.97 2.34
N LYS A 126 -9.40 -5.84 1.76
CA LYS A 126 -9.14 -4.98 0.61
C LYS A 126 -9.22 -5.82 -0.65
N ILE A 127 -10.13 -5.48 -1.55
CA ILE A 127 -10.38 -6.18 -2.81
C ILE A 127 -9.98 -5.27 -3.96
N ASP A 128 -9.05 -5.70 -4.79
CA ASP A 128 -8.61 -4.94 -5.94
C ASP A 128 -9.48 -5.16 -7.18
N ASN A 129 -9.20 -4.43 -8.27
CA ASN A 129 -9.94 -4.55 -9.53
C ASN A 129 -9.76 -5.89 -10.27
N LYS A 130 -8.90 -6.79 -9.76
CA LYS A 130 -8.69 -8.16 -10.26
C LYS A 130 -9.27 -9.21 -9.31
N ASN A 131 -10.09 -8.80 -8.34
CA ASN A 131 -10.64 -9.66 -7.28
C ASN A 131 -9.59 -10.34 -6.39
N ARG A 132 -8.34 -9.85 -6.37
CA ARG A 132 -7.37 -10.28 -5.37
C ARG A 132 -7.75 -9.64 -4.04
N THR A 133 -7.66 -10.43 -2.98
CA THR A 133 -8.11 -10.02 -1.64
C THR A 133 -6.94 -10.04 -0.68
N ASN A 134 -6.77 -8.93 0.04
CA ASN A 134 -5.88 -8.84 1.20
C ASN A 134 -6.73 -8.74 2.46
N THR A 135 -6.43 -9.53 3.49
CA THR A 135 -7.17 -9.50 4.76
C THR A 135 -6.31 -8.86 5.83
N TYR A 136 -6.89 -7.95 6.61
CA TYR A 136 -6.24 -7.21 7.68
C TYR A 136 -6.97 -7.48 8.99
N HIS A 137 -6.21 -7.85 10.02
CA HIS A 137 -6.71 -8.19 11.35
C HIS A 137 -6.16 -7.19 12.38
N TYR A 138 -7.07 -6.54 13.08
CA TYR A 138 -6.81 -5.52 14.08
C TYR A 138 -7.31 -5.97 15.45
N GLU A 139 -6.57 -5.58 16.47
CA GLU A 139 -7.00 -5.65 17.88
C GLU A 139 -6.80 -4.27 18.49
N GLU A 140 -7.87 -3.71 19.07
CA GLU A 140 -7.86 -2.37 19.68
C GLU A 140 -7.33 -1.27 18.74
N GLY A 141 -7.68 -1.33 17.44
CA GLY A 141 -7.23 -0.36 16.44
C GLY A 141 -5.84 -0.63 15.84
N VAL A 142 -5.10 -1.61 16.38
CA VAL A 142 -3.72 -1.92 16.00
C VAL A 142 -3.66 -3.15 15.10
N LEU A 143 -2.99 -3.04 13.94
CA LEU A 143 -2.82 -4.17 13.03
C LEU A 143 -1.96 -5.27 13.68
N LYS A 144 -2.52 -6.47 13.81
CA LYS A 144 -1.83 -7.66 14.34
C LYS A 144 -1.35 -8.60 13.25
N ARG A 145 -2.16 -8.73 12.19
CA ARG A 145 -1.87 -9.64 11.08
C ARG A 145 -2.40 -9.08 9.77
N ALA A 146 -1.68 -9.30 8.69
CA ALA A 146 -2.22 -9.10 7.34
C ALA A 146 -1.85 -10.25 6.42
N ASP A 147 -2.84 -10.78 5.71
CA ASP A 147 -2.69 -11.79 4.68
C ASP A 147 -2.73 -11.08 3.32
N ILE A 148 -1.60 -11.05 2.62
CA ILE A 148 -1.39 -10.20 1.44
C ILE A 148 -1.17 -11.04 0.20
N ASP A 149 -1.96 -10.77 -0.85
CA ASP A 149 -1.63 -11.12 -2.23
C ASP A 149 -0.91 -9.94 -2.90
N GLY A 150 0.43 -10.00 -2.91
CA GLY A 150 1.27 -8.96 -3.51
C GLY A 150 1.33 -9.03 -5.04
N GLY A 151 0.60 -9.93 -5.68
CA GLY A 151 0.64 -10.24 -7.11
C GLY A 151 1.79 -11.14 -7.55
N LEU A 152 2.99 -10.93 -7.02
CA LEU A 152 4.16 -11.79 -7.27
C LEU A 152 4.22 -12.96 -6.30
N VAL A 153 3.90 -12.70 -5.04
CA VAL A 153 3.95 -13.66 -3.94
C VAL A 153 2.83 -13.37 -2.95
N LYS A 154 2.29 -14.45 -2.37
CA LYS A 154 1.38 -14.37 -1.23
C LYS A 154 2.17 -14.54 0.05
N PHE A 155 1.89 -13.71 1.04
CA PHE A 155 2.64 -13.71 2.29
C PHE A 155 1.78 -13.22 3.44
N GLN A 156 2.19 -13.59 4.64
CA GLN A 156 1.58 -13.14 5.88
C GLN A 156 2.53 -12.20 6.62
N LEU A 157 1.97 -11.11 7.12
CA LEU A 157 2.63 -10.18 8.03
C LEU A 157 2.07 -10.43 9.42
N ILE A 158 2.95 -10.57 10.41
CA ILE A 158 2.59 -10.76 11.81
C ILE A 158 3.32 -9.71 12.64
N SER A 159 2.58 -8.87 13.37
CA SER A 159 3.19 -7.98 14.35
C SER A 159 3.61 -8.81 15.56
N HIS A 160 4.88 -8.72 15.94
CA HIS A 160 5.32 -9.20 17.25
C HIS A 160 5.15 -8.01 18.19
N GLY A 161 4.12 -8.07 19.03
CA GLY A 161 3.84 -7.06 20.05
C GLY A 161 4.88 -7.07 21.15
#